data_AF-A0A257JF04-F1
#
_entry.id   AF-A0A257JF04-F1
#
_cell.length_a   1.000
_cell.length_b   1.000
_cell.length_c   1.000
_cell.angle_alpha   90.00
_cell.angle_beta   90.00
_cell.angle_gamma   90.00
#
_symmetry.space_group_name_H-M   'P 1'
#
loop_
_entity.id
_entity.type
_entity.pdbx_description
1 polymer ?
#
loop_
_entity_poly.entity_id
_entity_poly.type
_entity_poly.pdbx_seq_one_letter_code
_entity_poly.pdbx_strand_id
1 'polypeptide(L)' 'GRMLTLAMLDAEHAVPGTEVSLVWGEPNGGTKKLTVEPHKQVEISAVVSPVPYADVARTGYANGWRTRQA' A
#
# COMPACT_ATOMS: atom_id res chain seq x y z
N GLY A 1 -9.73 -3.78 -8.77
CA GLY A 1 -8.72 -2.70 -8.70
C GLY A 1 -7.78 -2.96 -7.55
N ARG A 2 -6.64 -2.25 -7.47
CA ARG A 2 -5.80 -2.24 -6.27
C ARG A 2 -6.01 -0.91 -5.52
N MET A 3 -5.93 -0.92 -4.19
CA MET A 3 -5.79 0.31 -3.42
C MET A 3 -4.37 0.82 -3.58
N LEU A 4 -4.22 2.11 -3.87
CA LEU A 4 -2.93 2.75 -4.09
C LEU A 4 -2.84 3.99 -3.21
N THR A 5 -1.64 4.24 -2.70
CA THR A 5 -1.29 5.46 -2.01
C THR A 5 0.03 5.98 -2.59
N LEU A 6 0.20 7.30 -2.61
CA LEU A 6 1.49 7.92 -2.87
C LEU A 6 2.13 8.23 -1.53
N ALA A 7 3.38 7.80 -1.34
CA ALA A 7 4.14 8.02 -0.13
C ALA A 7 5.56 8.48 -0.48
N MET A 8 6.14 9.30 0.39
CA MET A 8 7.60 9.45 0.43
C MET A 8 8.13 8.52 1.51
N LEU A 9 9.23 7.85 1.18
CA LEU A 9 9.90 6.91 2.07
C LEU A 9 11.35 7.34 2.21
N ASP A 10 11.96 6.96 3.33
CA ASP A 10 13.41 7.04 3.47
C ASP A 10 14.07 6.18 2.38
N ALA A 11 15.22 6.64 1.87
CA ALA A 11 15.84 6.06 0.68
C ALA A 11 16.15 4.56 0.84
N GLU A 12 16.48 4.13 2.06
CA GLU A 12 16.75 2.72 2.39
C GLU A 12 15.52 1.81 2.29
N HIS A 13 14.31 2.38 2.35
CA HIS A 13 13.04 1.65 2.24
C HIS A 13 12.35 1.84 0.87
N ALA A 14 12.87 2.72 0.02
CA ALA A 14 12.22 3.11 -1.25
C ALA A 14 12.47 2.13 -2.43
N VAL A 15 13.13 1.00 -2.20
CA VAL A 15 13.40 0.00 -3.25
C VAL A 15 12.08 -0.69 -3.67
N PRO A 16 11.73 -0.74 -4.97
CA PRO A 16 10.56 -1.48 -5.44
C PRO A 16 10.58 -2.95 -5.02
N GLY A 17 9.44 -3.45 -4.55
CA GLY A 17 9.29 -4.80 -4.01
C GLY A 17 9.45 -4.90 -2.49
N THR A 18 9.97 -3.86 -1.82
CA THR A 18 10.01 -3.79 -0.36
C THR A 18 8.60 -3.85 0.23
N GLU A 19 8.39 -4.72 1.22
CA GLU A 19 7.16 -4.75 2.01
C GLU A 19 7.22 -3.70 3.12
N VAL A 20 6.14 -2.94 3.26
CA VAL A 20 5.98 -1.91 4.29
C VAL A 20 4.61 -2.04 4.95
N SER A 21 4.47 -1.51 6.17
CA SER A 21 3.19 -1.39 6.87
C SER A 21 2.72 0.06 6.82
N LEU A 22 1.46 0.27 6.40
CA LEU A 22 0.77 1.56 6.46
C LEU A 22 -0.21 1.53 7.61
N VAL A 23 -0.02 2.39 8.62
CA VAL A 23 -1.03 2.63 9.64
C VAL A 23 -2.17 3.45 9.02
N TRP A 24 -3.34 2.83 8.92
CA TRP A 24 -4.55 3.43 8.39
C TRP A 24 -5.52 3.80 9.51
N GLY A 25 -6.02 5.04 9.47
CA GLY A 25 -6.85 5.63 10.51
C GLY A 25 -6.08 6.53 11.47
N GLU A 26 -6.82 7.31 12.25
CA GLU A 26 -6.32 8.24 13.26
C GLU A 26 -6.38 7.60 14.67
N PRO A 27 -5.46 7.96 15.58
CA PRO A 27 -5.43 7.40 16.93
C PRO A 27 -6.63 7.87 17.78
N ASN A 28 -6.84 7.21 18.93
CA ASN A 28 -7.83 7.59 19.95
C ASN A 28 -9.29 7.69 19.46
N GLY A 29 -9.66 6.92 18.44
CA GLY A 29 -11.03 6.89 17.92
C GLY A 29 -11.31 7.85 16.76
N GLY A 30 -10.32 8.64 16.33
CA GLY A 30 -10.50 9.68 15.32
C GLY A 30 -10.36 11.09 15.88
N THR A 31 -9.85 12.03 15.07
CA THR A 31 -9.84 13.46 15.41
C THR A 31 -11.24 14.06 15.29
N LYS A 32 -11.41 15.32 15.71
CA LYS A 32 -12.69 16.05 15.65
C LYS A 32 -13.01 16.63 14.25
N LYS A 33 -12.33 16.18 13.20
CA LYS A 33 -12.62 16.64 11.83
C LYS A 33 -13.99 16.13 11.40
N LEU A 34 -14.77 16.96 10.71
CA LEU A 34 -16.14 16.62 10.29
C LEU A 34 -16.22 15.41 9.36
N THR A 35 -15.12 15.07 8.68
CA THR A 35 -15.02 13.93 7.76
C THR A 35 -14.60 12.63 8.44
N VAL A 36 -14.45 12.61 9.77
CA VAL A 36 -13.91 11.47 10.53
C VAL A 36 -14.99 10.91 11.46
N GLU A 37 -15.44 9.70 11.16
CA GLU A 37 -16.30 8.90 12.02
C GLU A 37 -15.49 8.16 13.12
N PRO A 38 -16.15 7.69 14.21
CA PRO A 38 -15.48 6.85 15.20
C PRO A 38 -14.94 5.55 14.59
N HIS A 39 -13.63 5.29 14.75
CA HIS A 39 -12.98 4.11 14.18
C HIS A 39 -11.79 3.62 15.03
N LYS A 40 -11.09 2.58 14.56
CA LYS A 40 -9.83 2.08 15.13
C LYS A 40 -8.77 1.99 14.04
N GLN A 41 -7.50 2.16 14.41
CA GLN A 41 -6.40 2.01 13.47
C GLN A 41 -6.23 0.55 13.04
N VAL A 42 -5.75 0.38 11.80
CA VAL A 42 -5.35 -0.91 11.25
C VAL A 42 -4.03 -0.76 10.52
N GLU A 43 -3.16 -1.76 10.62
CA GLU A 43 -1.97 -1.86 9.80
C GLU A 43 -2.29 -2.58 8.48
N ILE A 44 -1.96 -1.93 7.37
CA ILE A 44 -2.18 -2.45 6.02
C ILE A 44 -0.82 -2.75 5.40
N SER A 45 -0.57 -4.01 5.05
CA SER A 45 0.62 -4.40 4.29
C SER A 45 0.56 -3.82 2.88
N ALA A 46 1.67 -3.20 2.45
CA ALA A 46 1.82 -2.62 1.13
C ALA A 46 3.18 -3.02 0.53
N VAL A 47 3.26 -2.97 -0.80
CA VAL A 47 4.49 -3.24 -1.55
C VAL A 47 4.91 -1.97 -2.28
N VAL A 48 6.14 -1.52 -2.04
CA VAL A 48 6.72 -0.37 -2.73
C VAL A 48 6.74 -0.64 -4.22
N SER A 49 6.19 0.28 -5.00
CA SER A 49 6.07 0.18 -6.45
C SER A 49 6.64 1.45 -7.10
N PRO A 50 7.12 1.38 -8.36
CA PRO A 50 7.58 2.55 -9.10
C PRO A 50 6.50 3.64 -9.19
N VAL A 51 6.96 4.88 -9.29
CA VAL A 51 6.14 6.04 -9.66
C VAL A 51 6.69 6.57 -11.00
N PRO A 52 5.93 6.49 -12.11
CA PRO A 52 4.51 6.15 -12.20
C PRO A 52 4.18 4.65 -12.05
N TYR A 53 3.02 4.34 -11.46
CA TYR A 53 2.55 2.95 -11.22
C TYR A 53 2.20 2.17 -12.51
N ALA A 54 2.06 2.86 -13.64
CA ALA A 54 1.55 2.30 -14.89
C ALA A 54 2.35 1.09 -15.43
N ASP A 55 3.65 1.01 -15.15
CA ASP A 55 4.50 -0.10 -15.62
C ASP A 55 4.24 -1.41 -14.88
N VAL A 56 3.88 -1.35 -13.59
CA VAL A 56 3.52 -2.55 -12.80
C VAL A 56 2.15 -3.10 -13.21
N ALA A 57 1.20 -2.21 -13.50
CA ALA A 57 -0.14 -2.61 -13.95
C ALA A 57 -0.13 -3.28 -15.33
N ARG A 58 0.86 -3.00 -16.19
CA ARG A 58 0.99 -3.64 -17.50
C ARG A 58 1.65 -5.02 -17.44
N THR A 59 2.59 -5.22 -16.53
CA THR A 59 3.44 -6.42 -16.48
C THR A 59 3.01 -7.46 -15.43
N GLY A 60 2.32 -7.05 -14.35
CA GLY A 60 2.00 -7.91 -13.21
C GLY A 60 0.70 -8.72 -13.27
N TYR A 61 -0.08 -8.63 -14.35
CA TYR A 61 -1.39 -9.32 -14.44
C TYR A 61 -1.30 -10.85 -14.62
N ALA A 62 -0.12 -11.40 -14.90
CA ALA A 62 0.04 -12.81 -15.28
C ALA A 62 0.57 -13.75 -14.17
N ASN A 63 1.02 -13.23 -13.03
CA ASN A 63 1.65 -14.06 -12.00
C ASN A 63 0.70 -14.31 -10.82
N GLY A 64 -0.11 -15.37 -10.95
CA GLY A 64 -0.90 -15.94 -9.86
C GLY A 64 -0.21 -17.17 -9.26
N TRP A 65 -0.66 -17.60 -8.09
CA TRP A 65 -0.15 -18.82 -7.42
C TRP A 65 -0.33 -20.11 -8.25
N ARG A 66 -1.12 -20.07 -9.33
CA ARG A 66 -1.30 -21.15 -10.30
C ARG A 66 -0.25 -21.17 -11.43
N THR A 67 0.56 -20.11 -11.59
CA THR A 67 1.53 -19.99 -12.69
C THR A 67 2.97 -20.37 -12.31
N ARG A 68 3.23 -20.85 -11.08
CA ARG A 68 4.49 -21.53 -10.75
C ARG A 68 4.47 -22.95 -11.33
N GLN A 69 4.93 -23.12 -12.58
CA GLN A 69 5.37 -24.43 -13.06
C GLN A 69 6.80 -24.70 -12.59
N ALA A 70 7.08 -25.98 -12.33
CA ALA A 70 8.31 -26.55 -11.79
C ALA A 70 9.58 -26.13 -12.53
#